data_AF-Q838X5-F1
#
_entry.id   AF-Q838X5-F1
#
_cell.length_a   1.000
_cell.length_b   1.000
_cell.length_c   1.000
_cell.angle_alpha   90.00
_cell.angle_beta   90.00
_cell.angle_gamma   90.00
#
_symmetry.space_group_name_H-M   'P 1'
#
loop_
_entity.id
_entity.type
_entity.pdbx_description
1 polymer ?
#
loop_
_entity_poly.entity_id
_entity_poly.type
_entity_poly.pdbx_seq_one_letter_code
_entity_poly.pdbx_strand_id
1 'polypeptide(L)'
;MPALTAEDIVKSRLHLIVKDLFKEVFKTNNRINRCREKISSSSLCDGTNRYWKAQENLDASIREKSFLLHQLLQLDVSYRWTEKLHQDRYSFVTDYVAVLVELNELKHERG
;
A
#
# COMPACT_ATOMS: atom_id res chain seq x y z
N MET A 1 -30.91 -0.40 -22.89
CA MET A 1 -29.74 -0.92 -22.13
C MET A 1 -29.76 -0.26 -20.77
N PRO A 2 -29.55 -1.00 -19.67
CA PRO A 2 -29.39 -0.35 -18.37
C PRO A 2 -28.21 0.63 -18.45
N ALA A 3 -28.36 1.82 -17.84
CA ALA A 3 -27.32 2.83 -17.84
C ALA A 3 -26.15 2.34 -16.97
N LEU A 4 -24.99 2.12 -17.59
CA LEU A 4 -23.76 1.74 -16.88
C LEU A 4 -23.27 2.94 -16.05
N THR A 5 -23.16 2.76 -14.74
CA THR A 5 -22.67 3.82 -13.84
C THR A 5 -21.16 3.69 -13.59
N ALA A 6 -20.53 4.77 -13.13
CA ALA A 6 -19.13 4.72 -12.70
C ALA A 6 -18.91 3.70 -11.57
N GLU A 7 -19.87 3.56 -10.66
CA GLU A 7 -19.82 2.59 -9.57
C GLU A 7 -19.81 1.14 -10.08
N ASP A 8 -20.60 0.84 -11.11
CA ASP A 8 -20.62 -0.49 -11.75
C ASP A 8 -19.26 -0.82 -12.38
N ILE A 9 -18.63 0.18 -13.02
CA ILE A 9 -17.29 0.03 -13.58
C ILE A 9 -16.28 -0.28 -12.48
N VAL A 10 -16.31 0.46 -11.36
CA VAL A 10 -15.41 0.22 -10.21
C VAL A 10 -15.63 -1.18 -9.63
N LYS A 11 -16.88 -1.58 -9.36
CA LYS A 11 -17.21 -2.90 -8.81
C LYS A 11 -16.69 -4.03 -9.71
N SER A 12 -16.88 -3.93 -11.03
CA SER A 12 -16.43 -4.95 -11.98
C SER A 12 -14.89 -5.08 -12.06
N ARG A 13 -14.17 -3.98 -11.78
CA ARG A 13 -12.71 -3.87 -11.87
C ARG A 13 -12.01 -3.84 -10.51
N LEU A 14 -12.73 -3.97 -9.41
CA LEU A 14 -12.22 -3.78 -8.05
C LEU A 14 -10.95 -4.59 -7.77
N HIS A 15 -10.94 -5.89 -8.10
CA HIS A 15 -9.76 -6.74 -7.96
C HIS A 15 -8.50 -6.21 -8.67
N LEU A 16 -8.63 -5.51 -9.82
CA LEU A 16 -7.48 -4.89 -10.50
C LEU A 16 -6.98 -3.66 -9.74
N ILE A 17 -7.90 -2.83 -9.25
CA ILE A 17 -7.57 -1.64 -8.47
C ILE A 17 -6.87 -2.07 -7.18
N VAL A 18 -7.42 -3.05 -6.47
CA VAL A 18 -6.80 -3.62 -5.25
C VAL A 18 -5.43 -4.20 -5.58
N LYS A 19 -5.30 -5.00 -6.66
CA LYS A 19 -4.01 -5.57 -7.08
C LYS A 19 -2.95 -4.51 -7.36
N ASP A 20 -3.33 -3.42 -8.02
CA ASP A 20 -2.43 -2.32 -8.32
C ASP A 20 -1.95 -1.62 -7.05
N LEU A 21 -2.88 -1.32 -6.13
CA LEU A 21 -2.53 -0.75 -4.83
C LEU A 21 -1.62 -1.66 -4.00
N PHE A 22 -1.85 -2.97 -3.99
CA PHE A 22 -0.97 -3.94 -3.33
C PHE A 22 0.47 -3.89 -3.87
N LYS A 23 0.60 -3.82 -5.20
CA LYS A 23 1.91 -3.68 -5.86
C LYS A 23 2.60 -2.38 -5.48
N GLU A 24 1.87 -1.28 -5.46
CA GLU A 24 2.43 0.02 -5.08
C GLU A 24 2.85 0.05 -3.61
N VAL A 25 2.04 -0.48 -2.68
CA VAL A 25 2.45 -0.60 -1.27
C VAL A 25 3.74 -1.43 -1.15
N PHE A 26 3.81 -2.57 -1.84
CA PHE A 26 5.00 -3.42 -1.83
C PHE A 26 6.25 -2.70 -2.37
N LYS A 27 6.13 -1.99 -3.51
CA LYS A 27 7.22 -1.19 -4.07
C LYS A 27 7.66 -0.08 -3.13
N THR A 28 6.72 0.63 -2.52
CA THR A 28 6.99 1.71 -1.57
C THR A 28 7.64 1.16 -0.31
N ASN A 29 7.25 -0.02 0.17
CA ASN A 29 7.92 -0.69 1.28
C ASN A 29 9.39 -1.02 0.95
N ASN A 30 9.65 -1.53 -0.25
CA ASN A 30 11.03 -1.77 -0.72
C ASN A 30 11.83 -0.46 -0.89
N ARG A 31 11.16 0.65 -1.22
CA ARG A 31 11.81 1.98 -1.24
C ARG A 31 12.17 2.45 0.16
N ILE A 32 11.27 2.28 1.14
CA ILE A 32 11.50 2.59 2.56
C ILE A 32 12.70 1.79 3.08
N ASN A 33 12.75 0.48 2.84
CA ASN A 33 13.85 -0.38 3.29
C ASN A 33 15.19 0.08 2.72
N ARG A 34 15.25 0.37 1.40
CA ARG A 34 16.46 0.92 0.77
C ARG A 34 16.87 2.29 1.31
N CYS A 35 15.91 3.15 1.66
CA CYS A 35 16.21 4.43 2.30
C CYS A 35 16.79 4.23 3.71
N ARG A 36 16.20 3.33 4.51
CA ARG A 36 16.71 2.97 5.84
C ARG A 36 18.12 2.40 5.76
N GLU A 37 18.37 1.45 4.87
CA GLU A 37 19.70 0.89 4.64
C GLU A 37 20.73 1.96 4.30
N LYS A 38 20.39 2.91 3.42
CA LYS A 38 21.29 4.02 3.07
C LYS A 38 21.62 4.92 4.25
N ILE A 39 20.64 5.23 5.09
CA ILE A 39 20.82 6.05 6.29
C ILE A 39 21.65 5.30 7.34
N SER A 40 21.38 4.01 7.55
CA SER A 40 22.07 3.18 8.55
C SER A 40 23.47 2.74 8.13
N SER A 41 23.71 2.54 6.83
CA SER A 41 25.06 2.34 6.32
C SER A 41 25.81 3.67 6.49
N SER A 42 26.86 3.68 7.30
CA SER A 42 27.71 4.83 7.70
C SER A 42 28.29 5.70 6.57
N SER A 43 27.85 5.49 5.32
CA SER A 43 28.10 6.29 4.13
C SER A 43 27.57 7.73 4.20
N LEU A 44 26.61 7.99 5.09
CA LEU A 44 26.06 9.32 5.34
C LEU A 44 26.46 9.75 6.75
N CYS A 45 27.27 10.80 6.84
CA CYS A 45 27.55 11.45 8.12
C CYS A 45 26.29 12.21 8.56
N ASP A 46 25.85 11.97 9.79
CA ASP A 46 24.69 12.62 10.40
C ASP A 46 24.82 14.14 10.31
N GLY A 47 23.70 14.81 10.01
CA GLY A 47 23.66 16.27 9.87
C GLY A 47 24.15 16.80 8.52
N THR A 48 24.68 15.97 7.62
CA THR A 48 25.01 16.41 6.25
C THR A 48 23.75 16.63 5.41
N ASN A 49 23.85 17.49 4.39
CA ASN A 49 22.74 17.69 3.42
C ASN A 49 22.29 16.38 2.77
N ARG A 50 23.22 15.45 2.52
CA ARG A 50 22.90 14.13 1.97
C ARG A 50 22.09 13.26 2.95
N TYR A 51 22.43 13.32 4.24
CA TYR A 51 21.66 12.66 5.30
C TYR A 51 20.23 13.20 5.35
N TRP A 52 20.05 14.52 5.44
CA TRP A 52 18.72 15.12 5.52
C TRP A 52 17.86 14.85 4.29
N LYS A 53 18.46 14.87 3.10
CA LYS A 53 17.76 14.49 1.87
C LYS A 53 17.35 13.01 1.86
N ALA A 54 18.17 12.12 2.41
CA ALA A 54 17.81 10.71 2.53
C ALA A 54 16.64 10.52 3.54
N GLN A 55 16.68 11.24 4.66
CA GLN A 55 15.61 11.27 5.66
C GLN A 55 14.30 11.81 5.08
N GLU A 56 14.34 12.92 4.35
CA GLU A 56 13.14 13.49 3.69
C GLU A 56 12.51 12.49 2.71
N ASN A 57 13.34 11.78 1.93
CA ASN A 57 12.86 10.74 1.01
C ASN A 57 12.24 9.54 1.76
N LEU A 58 12.79 9.17 2.91
CA LEU A 58 12.23 8.14 3.78
C LEU A 58 10.85 8.58 4.28
N ASP A 59 10.75 9.78 4.85
CA ASP A 59 9.50 10.31 5.41
C ASP A 59 8.41 10.45 4.32
N ALA A 60 8.79 10.91 3.12
CA ALA A 60 7.88 10.96 1.98
C ALA A 60 7.37 9.57 1.59
N SER A 61 8.24 8.57 1.54
CA SER A 61 7.87 7.19 1.20
C SER A 61 6.96 6.58 2.28
N ILE A 62 7.19 6.89 3.56
CA ILE A 62 6.32 6.45 4.67
C ILE A 62 4.92 7.06 4.54
N ARG A 63 4.82 8.37 4.25
CA ARG A 63 3.53 9.04 4.02
C ARG A 63 2.79 8.44 2.82
N GLU A 64 3.49 8.20 1.72
CA GLU A 64 2.94 7.56 0.53
C GLU A 64 2.39 6.16 0.83
N LYS A 65 3.15 5.33 1.55
CA LYS A 65 2.71 4.00 1.98
C LYS A 65 1.44 4.06 2.82
N SER A 66 1.40 4.96 3.81
CA SER A 66 0.22 5.16 4.67
C SER A 66 -1.00 5.57 3.84
N PHE A 67 -0.84 6.48 2.88
CA PHE A 67 -1.91 6.90 1.98
C PHE A 67 -2.45 5.73 1.13
N LEU A 68 -1.58 4.90 0.56
CA LEU A 68 -1.97 3.72 -0.21
C LEU A 68 -2.72 2.69 0.65
N LEU A 69 -2.27 2.44 1.89
CA LEU A 69 -2.97 1.56 2.84
C LEU A 69 -4.35 2.10 3.19
N HIS A 70 -4.50 3.42 3.36
CA HIS A 70 -5.81 4.04 3.59
C HIS A 70 -6.74 3.93 2.37
N GLN A 71 -6.23 3.98 1.15
CA GLN A 71 -7.04 3.69 -0.04
C GLN A 71 -7.54 2.24 -0.05
N LEU A 72 -6.67 1.27 0.25
CA LEU A 72 -7.05 -0.14 0.37
C LEU A 72 -8.12 -0.36 1.45
N LEU A 73 -7.95 0.29 2.60
CA LEU A 73 -8.92 0.26 3.69
C LEU A 73 -10.27 0.84 3.25
N GLN A 74 -10.27 1.99 2.59
CA GLN A 74 -11.50 2.64 2.14
C GLN A 74 -12.25 1.81 1.08
N LEU A 75 -11.50 1.16 0.18
CA LEU A 75 -12.08 0.20 -0.77
C LEU A 75 -12.68 -1.00 -0.04
N ASP A 76 -12.05 -1.46 1.04
CA ASP A 76 -12.59 -2.56 1.81
C ASP A 76 -13.85 -2.17 2.59
N VAL A 77 -13.87 -1.01 3.23
CA VAL A 77 -15.07 -0.46 3.90
C VAL A 77 -16.24 -0.36 2.91
N SER A 78 -15.96 0.07 1.68
CA SER A 78 -17.00 0.33 0.67
C SER A 78 -17.49 -0.94 -0.04
N TYR A 79 -16.60 -1.90 -0.29
CA TYR A 79 -16.89 -3.03 -1.19
C TYR A 79 -16.65 -4.42 -0.57
N ARG A 80 -16.17 -4.46 0.67
CA ARG A 80 -15.87 -5.67 1.46
C ARG A 80 -15.09 -6.70 0.64
N TRP A 81 -14.00 -6.25 0.02
CA TRP A 81 -13.23 -7.12 -0.87
C TRP A 81 -12.41 -8.14 -0.09
N THR A 82 -12.07 -7.87 1.17
CA THR A 82 -11.37 -8.83 2.03
C THR A 82 -12.22 -10.07 2.38
N GLU A 83 -13.55 -9.97 2.35
CA GLU A 83 -14.46 -11.13 2.48
C GLU A 83 -14.38 -12.06 1.24
N LYS A 84 -13.85 -11.56 0.12
CA LYS A 84 -13.81 -12.23 -1.18
C LYS A 84 -12.42 -12.80 -1.51
N LEU A 85 -11.50 -12.85 -0.55
CA LEU A 85 -10.14 -13.36 -0.74
C LEU A 85 -10.09 -14.82 -1.21
N HIS A 86 -11.13 -15.60 -0.94
CA HIS A 86 -11.27 -16.98 -1.42
C HIS A 86 -11.48 -17.10 -2.94
N GLN A 87 -11.79 -16.00 -3.64
CA GLN A 87 -11.99 -15.99 -5.08
C GLN A 87 -10.65 -15.91 -5.81
N ASP A 88 -10.51 -16.67 -6.91
CA ASP A 88 -9.29 -16.74 -7.72
C ASP A 88 -8.77 -15.35 -8.18
N ARG A 89 -9.68 -14.40 -8.43
CA ARG A 89 -9.33 -13.02 -8.82
C ARG A 89 -8.51 -12.26 -7.76
N TYR A 90 -8.48 -12.74 -6.52
CA TYR A 90 -7.69 -12.21 -5.41
C TYR A 90 -6.49 -13.09 -5.02
N SER A 91 -6.18 -14.14 -5.79
CA SER A 91 -5.02 -15.03 -5.54
C SER A 91 -3.68 -14.28 -5.41
N PHE A 92 -3.54 -13.14 -6.09
CA PHE A 92 -2.37 -12.26 -6.01
C PHE A 92 -2.01 -11.82 -4.59
N VAL A 93 -2.97 -11.81 -3.65
CA VAL A 93 -2.72 -11.40 -2.27
C VAL A 93 -1.69 -12.30 -1.59
N THR A 94 -1.59 -13.56 -2.02
CA THR A 94 -0.58 -14.51 -1.53
C THR A 94 0.85 -14.10 -1.86
N ASP A 95 1.08 -13.35 -2.94
CA ASP A 95 2.40 -12.80 -3.29
C ASP A 95 2.77 -11.57 -2.44
N TYR A 96 1.79 -11.00 -1.72
CA TYR A 96 1.92 -9.75 -0.99
C TYR A 96 1.39 -9.85 0.45
N VAL A 97 1.61 -10.99 1.11
CA VAL A 97 1.10 -11.26 2.48
C VAL A 97 1.46 -10.16 3.47
N ALA A 98 2.68 -9.60 3.40
CA ALA A 98 3.10 -8.51 4.27
C ALA A 98 2.17 -7.28 4.17
N VAL A 99 1.70 -6.94 2.97
CA VAL A 99 0.75 -5.84 2.75
C VAL A 99 -0.60 -6.15 3.38
N LEU A 100 -1.06 -7.40 3.28
CA LEU A 100 -2.32 -7.82 3.88
C LEU A 100 -2.26 -7.76 5.42
N VAL A 101 -1.14 -8.18 6.01
CA VAL A 101 -0.92 -8.12 7.47
C VAL A 101 -0.98 -6.68 7.96
N GLU A 102 -0.21 -5.78 7.32
CA GLU A 102 -0.20 -4.35 7.68
C GLU A 102 -1.59 -3.70 7.51
N LEU A 103 -2.34 -4.07 6.47
CA LEU A 103 -3.71 -3.59 6.28
C LEU A 103 -4.63 -4.06 7.42
N ASN A 104 -4.47 -5.31 7.87
CA ASN A 104 -5.24 -5.84 8.98
C ASN A 104 -4.88 -5.16 10.30
N GLU A 105 -3.60 -4.88 10.56
CA GLU A 105 -3.17 -4.10 11.72
C GLU A 105 -3.84 -2.71 11.72
N LEU A 106 -3.79 -2.01 10.58
CA LEU A 106 -4.42 -0.70 10.42
C LEU A 106 -5.95 -0.72 10.62
N LYS A 107 -6.62 -1.83 10.28
CA LYS A 107 -8.04 -2.02 10.56
C LYS A 107 -8.34 -2.11 12.06
N HIS A 108 -7.49 -2.81 12.81
CA HIS A 108 -7.69 -3.01 14.24
C HIS A 108 -7.42 -1.73 15.04
N GLU A 109 -6.52 -0.85 14.57
CA GLU A 109 -6.27 0.46 15.19
C GLU A 109 -7.46 1.45 15.05
N ARG A 110 -8.40 1.17 14.14
CA ARG A 110 -9.55 2.06 13.84
C ARG A 110 -10.91 1.51 14.34
N GLY A 111 -10.96 0.28 14.84
CA GLY A 111 -12.15 -0.33 15.42
C GLY A 111 -12.22 -0.10 16.92
#